data_AF-A0A944CZX5-F1
#
_entry.id   AF-A0A944CZX5-F1
#
_cell.length_a   1.000
_cell.length_b   1.000
_cell.length_c   1.000
_cell.angle_alpha   90.00
_cell.angle_beta   90.00
_cell.angle_gamma   90.00
#
_symmetry.space_group_name_H-M   'P 1'
#
loop_
_entity.id
_entity.type
_entity.pdbx_description
1 polymer ?
#
loop_
_entity_poly.entity_id
_entity_poly.type
_entity_poly.pdbx_seq_one_letter_code
_entity_poly.pdbx_strand_id
1 'polypeptide(L)'
;MKYTIQISEVAQADLQLIYDYLYRFTFSKSTVEKFHDEVYSTIFSLQLFPNMYPKFDDIYRIITVRKQYRILYEVDEIKKQVIISSIIASKSNISKNFGF
;
A
#
# COMPACT_ATOMS: atom_id res chain seq x y z
N MET A 1 -5.84 2.33 -21.06
CA MET A 1 -5.51 3.68 -20.56
C MET A 1 -4.62 3.52 -19.34
N LYS A 2 -3.55 4.31 -19.22
CA LYS A 2 -2.58 4.20 -18.11
C LYS A 2 -2.92 5.23 -17.04
N TYR A 3 -3.14 4.77 -15.81
CA TYR A 3 -3.37 5.66 -14.66
C TYR A 3 -2.02 6.16 -14.11
N THR A 4 -2.01 7.39 -13.60
CA THR A 4 -0.87 7.90 -12.83
C THR A 4 -0.95 7.40 -11.39
N ILE A 5 0.19 7.15 -10.75
CA ILE A 5 0.24 6.79 -9.33
C ILE A 5 0.70 8.01 -8.56
N GLN A 6 -0.03 8.35 -7.51
CA GLN A 6 0.39 9.28 -6.48
C GLN A 6 0.47 8.53 -5.16
N ILE A 7 1.63 8.60 -4.50
CA ILE A 7 1.81 8.05 -3.16
C ILE A 7 1.75 9.23 -2.18
N SER A 8 0.81 9.20 -1.23
CA SER A 8 0.68 10.25 -0.23
C SER A 8 1.93 10.31 0.66
N GLU A 9 2.19 11.46 1.29
CA GLU A 9 3.26 11.59 2.29
C GLU A 9 3.08 10.60 3.45
N VAL A 10 1.83 10.34 3.85
CA VAL A 10 1.48 9.34 4.87
C VAL A 10 1.90 7.95 4.44
N ALA A 11 1.56 7.54 3.21
CA ALA A 11 1.95 6.23 2.68
C ALA A 11 3.47 6.09 2.51
N GLN A 12 4.18 7.17 2.19
CA GLN A 12 5.64 7.16 2.16
C GLN A 12 6.24 6.97 3.57
N ALA A 13 5.71 7.67 4.57
CA ALA A 13 6.14 7.49 5.96
C ALA A 13 5.84 6.07 6.46
N ASP A 14 4.68 5.52 6.13
CA ASP A 14 4.30 4.14 6.45
C ASP A 14 5.29 3.12 5.87
N LEU A 15 5.68 3.27 4.60
CA LEU A 15 6.69 2.43 3.96
C LEU A 15 8.02 2.48 4.70
N GLN A 16 8.49 3.68 5.04
CA GLN A 16 9.74 3.86 5.76
C GLN A 16 9.70 3.15 7.12
N LEU A 17 8.61 3.30 7.88
CA LEU A 17 8.44 2.62 9.17
C LEU A 17 8.45 1.10 9.02
N ILE A 18 7.80 0.56 7.99
CA ILE A 18 7.78 -0.88 7.73
C ILE A 18 9.18 -1.38 7.34
N TYR A 19 9.91 -0.64 6.50
CA TYR A 19 11.27 -1.00 6.11
C TYR A 19 12.23 -0.98 7.29
N ASP A 20 12.16 0.06 8.13
CA ASP A 20 12.97 0.15 9.34
C ASP A 20 12.66 -0.99 10.31
N TYR A 21 11.38 -1.33 10.48
CA TYR A 21 10.95 -2.49 11.27
C TYR A 21 11.55 -3.78 10.69
N LEU A 22 11.32 -4.07 9.41
CA LEU A 22 11.81 -5.29 8.78
C LEU A 22 13.34 -5.42 8.86
N TYR A 23 14.06 -4.32 8.64
CA TYR A 23 15.51 -4.30 8.75
C TYR A 23 15.98 -4.63 10.18
N ARG A 24 15.36 -4.02 11.20
CA ARG A 24 15.71 -4.26 12.61
C ARG A 24 15.45 -5.70 13.06
N PHE A 25 14.40 -6.35 12.57
CA PHE A 25 14.04 -7.70 12.99
C PHE A 25 14.74 -8.80 12.20
N THR A 26 14.95 -8.60 10.91
CA THR A 26 15.52 -9.65 10.04
C THR A 26 17.03 -9.51 9.89
N PHE A 27 17.59 -8.32 10.14
CA PHE A 27 18.98 -7.94 9.82
C PHE A 27 19.37 -8.26 8.37
N SER A 28 18.39 -8.45 7.49
CA SER A 28 18.56 -8.98 6.14
C SER A 28 18.13 -7.91 5.13
N LYS A 29 19.12 -7.23 4.57
CA LYS A 29 18.89 -6.23 3.51
C LYS A 29 18.10 -6.83 2.33
N SER A 30 18.44 -8.06 1.93
CA SER A 30 17.75 -8.75 0.83
C SER A 30 16.28 -9.04 1.13
N THR A 31 15.91 -9.25 2.40
CA THR A 31 14.51 -9.42 2.79
C THR A 31 13.73 -8.11 2.65
N VAL A 32 14.36 -6.99 3.03
CA VAL A 32 13.78 -5.64 2.90
C VAL A 32 13.64 -5.26 1.43
N GLU A 33 14.68 -5.49 0.60
CA GLU A 33 14.64 -5.22 -0.84
C GLU A 33 13.55 -6.04 -1.54
N LYS A 34 13.42 -7.34 -1.25
CA LYS A 34 12.33 -8.15 -1.79
C LYS A 34 10.95 -7.64 -1.40
N PHE A 35 10.78 -7.20 -0.15
CA PHE A 35 9.51 -6.65 0.30
C PHE A 35 9.20 -5.33 -0.41
N HIS A 36 10.20 -4.46 -0.56
CA HIS A 36 10.10 -3.22 -1.33
C HIS A 36 9.64 -3.50 -2.76
N ASP A 37 10.32 -4.41 -3.46
CA ASP A 37 9.99 -4.75 -4.85
C ASP A 37 8.57 -5.30 -5.01
N GLU A 38 8.11 -6.14 -4.08
CA GLU A 38 6.74 -6.65 -4.07
C GLU A 38 5.70 -5.54 -3.89
N VAL A 39 5.93 -4.62 -2.95
CA VAL A 39 5.01 -3.50 -2.71
C VAL A 39 4.96 -2.57 -3.92
N TYR A 40 6.11 -2.17 -4.45
CA TYR A 40 6.16 -1.29 -5.62
C TYR A 40 5.60 -1.96 -6.87
N SER A 41 5.89 -3.24 -7.12
CA SER A 41 5.29 -3.99 -8.22
C SER A 41 3.76 -4.01 -8.11
N THR A 42 3.25 -4.25 -6.90
CA THR A 42 1.81 -4.21 -6.62
C THR A 42 1.22 -2.83 -6.90
N ILE A 43 1.83 -1.76 -6.39
CA ILE A 43 1.36 -0.38 -6.61
C ILE A 43 1.40 -0.01 -8.10
N PHE A 44 2.47 -0.34 -8.81
CA PHE A 44 2.60 -0.02 -10.23
C PHE A 44 1.68 -0.83 -11.12
N SER A 45 1.26 -2.04 -10.71
CA SER A 45 0.22 -2.80 -11.42
C SER A 45 -1.11 -2.05 -11.52
N LEU A 46 -1.40 -1.15 -10.55
CA LEU A 46 -2.61 -0.33 -10.55
C LEU A 46 -2.63 0.72 -11.67
N GLN A 47 -1.48 1.01 -12.30
CA GLN A 47 -1.46 1.83 -13.50
C GLN A 47 -2.27 1.20 -14.65
N LEU A 48 -2.29 -0.13 -14.71
CA LEU A 48 -2.99 -0.90 -15.74
C LEU A 48 -4.36 -1.38 -15.25
N PHE A 49 -4.46 -1.71 -13.95
CA PHE A 49 -5.64 -2.35 -13.37
C PHE A 49 -6.08 -1.66 -12.06
N PRO A 50 -6.46 -0.37 -12.10
CA PRO A 50 -6.78 0.39 -10.88
C PRO A 50 -7.99 -0.18 -10.13
N ASN A 51 -8.93 -0.79 -10.86
CA ASN A 51 -10.17 -1.34 -10.33
C ASN A 51 -10.11 -2.86 -10.08
N MET A 52 -8.91 -3.45 -10.01
CA MET A 52 -8.73 -4.89 -9.80
C MET A 52 -9.33 -5.39 -8.48
N TYR A 53 -9.29 -4.57 -7.43
CA TYR A 53 -9.76 -4.92 -6.09
C TYR A 53 -11.11 -4.28 -5.79
N PRO A 54 -12.03 -4.93 -5.05
CA PRO A 54 -13.34 -4.37 -4.71
C PRO A 54 -13.21 -3.11 -3.84
N LYS A 55 -14.24 -2.25 -3.91
CA LYS A 55 -14.34 -1.11 -3.00
C LYS A 55 -14.74 -1.59 -1.60
N PHE A 56 -14.19 -0.91 -0.60
CA PHE A 56 -14.54 -1.00 0.81
C PHE A 56 -15.12 0.35 1.23
N ASP A 57 -16.33 0.32 1.78
CA ASP A 57 -17.07 1.52 2.22
C ASP A 57 -17.25 2.57 1.10
N ASP A 58 -17.38 2.13 -0.16
CA ASP A 58 -17.51 2.92 -1.39
C ASP A 58 -16.41 3.95 -1.72
N ILE A 59 -15.46 4.15 -0.81
CA ILE A 59 -14.42 5.17 -0.91
C ILE A 59 -13.08 4.53 -1.30
N TYR A 60 -12.62 3.54 -0.53
CA TYR A 60 -11.27 3.00 -0.65
C TYR A 60 -11.26 1.59 -1.25
N ARG A 61 -10.11 1.16 -1.75
CA ARG A 61 -9.82 -0.21 -2.14
C ARG A 61 -8.61 -0.69 -1.33
N ILE A 62 -8.57 -1.98 -1.04
CA ILE A 62 -7.54 -2.57 -0.18
C ILE A 62 -6.84 -3.70 -0.90
N ILE A 63 -5.51 -3.64 -0.93
CA ILE A 63 -4.65 -4.72 -1.44
C ILE A 63 -3.90 -5.35 -0.28
N THR A 64 -3.85 -6.68 -0.24
CA THR A 64 -3.09 -7.39 0.80
C THR A 64 -1.76 -7.90 0.24
N VAL A 65 -0.65 -7.48 0.83
CA VAL A 65 0.71 -7.94 0.51
C VAL A 65 1.21 -8.84 1.64
N ARG A 66 1.71 -10.04 1.29
CA ARG A 66 2.23 -11.07 2.22
C ARG A 66 1.30 -11.44 3.39
N LYS A 67 -0.02 -11.27 3.26
CA LYS A 67 -1.02 -11.46 4.33
C LYS A 67 -0.83 -10.60 5.58
N GLN A 68 0.16 -9.70 5.56
CA GLN A 68 0.62 -8.96 6.74
C GLN A 68 0.58 -7.46 6.51
N TYR A 69 0.45 -6.99 5.28
CA TYR A 69 0.43 -5.58 4.94
C TYR A 69 -0.78 -5.29 4.06
N ARG A 70 -1.40 -4.14 4.27
CA ARG A 70 -2.55 -3.67 3.50
C ARG A 70 -2.22 -2.32 2.91
N ILE A 71 -2.45 -2.17 1.61
CA ILE A 71 -2.30 -0.92 0.88
C ILE A 71 -3.71 -0.38 0.66
N LEU A 72 -3.99 0.81 1.21
CA LEU A 72 -5.24 1.52 1.02
C LEU A 72 -5.06 2.51 -0.11
N TYR A 73 -5.97 2.47 -1.08
CA TYR A 73 -5.90 3.36 -2.22
C TYR A 73 -7.29 3.75 -2.74
N GLU A 74 -7.34 4.87 -3.44
CA GLU A 74 -8.53 5.36 -4.15
C GLU A 74 -8.21 5.57 -5.64
N VAL A 75 -9.26 5.60 -6.46
CA VAL A 75 -9.15 5.78 -7.91
C VAL A 75 -9.97 7.00 -8.31
N ASP A 76 -9.28 8.06 -8.74
CA ASP A 76 -9.90 9.20 -9.39
C ASP A 76 -10.09 8.89 -10.87
N GLU A 77 -11.33 8.55 -11.23
CA GLU A 77 -11.70 8.19 -12.60
C GLU A 77 -11.69 9.36 -13.57
N ILE A 78 -11.81 10.59 -13.08
CA ILE A 78 -11.81 11.82 -13.88
C ILE A 78 -10.38 12.17 -14.26
N LYS A 79 -9.46 12.18 -13.28
CA LYS A 79 -8.04 12.48 -13.49
C LYS A 79 -7.23 11.29 -13.98
N LYS A 80 -7.82 10.09 -14.02
CA LYS A 80 -7.13 8.82 -14.29
C LYS A 80 -5.92 8.65 -13.38
N GLN A 81 -6.16 8.80 -12.08
CA GLN A 81 -5.14 8.78 -11.05
C GLN A 81 -5.49 7.75 -9.98
N VAL A 82 -4.48 7.05 -9.47
CA VAL A 82 -4.54 6.18 -8.31
C VAL A 82 -3.79 6.86 -7.18
N ILE A 83 -4.44 7.03 -6.04
CA ILE A 83 -3.85 7.69 -4.87
C ILE A 83 -3.68 6.62 -3.80
N ILE A 84 -2.44 6.34 -3.42
CA ILE A 84 -2.11 5.46 -2.31
C ILE A 84 -2.15 6.28 -1.03
N SER A 85 -3.14 6.03 -0.19
CA SER A 85 -3.43 6.84 1.00
C SER A 85 -2.62 6.42 2.21
N SER A 86 -2.46 5.10 2.44
CA SER A 86 -1.74 4.54 3.60
C SER A 86 -1.35 3.08 3.36
N ILE A 87 -0.31 2.61 4.07
CA ILE A 87 0.16 1.22 4.04
C ILE A 87 0.28 0.71 5.48
N ILE A 88 -0.61 -0.19 5.88
CA ILE A 88 -0.71 -0.64 7.28
C ILE A 88 -0.28 -2.09 7.45
N ALA A 89 0.41 -2.40 8.55
CA ALA A 89 0.65 -3.78 8.95
C ALA A 89 -0.59 -4.37 9.64
N SER A 90 -1.08 -5.51 9.16
CA SER A 90 -2.29 -6.22 9.62
C SER A 90 -2.23 -6.67 11.08
N LYS A 91 -1.03 -6.78 11.68
CA LYS A 91 -0.84 -7.14 13.10
C LYS A 91 -0.55 -5.94 14.00
N SER A 92 -0.38 -4.75 13.45
CA SER A 92 -0.13 -3.56 14.26
C SER A 92 -1.47 -3.00 14.73
N ASN A 93 -1.58 -2.73 16.03
CA ASN A 93 -2.71 -2.03 16.69
C ASN A 93 -2.83 -0.55 16.23
N ILE A 94 -2.77 -0.30 14.92
CA ILE A 94 -3.15 0.96 14.26
C ILE A 94 -4.62 0.81 13.78
N SER A 95 -5.40 0.02 14.51
CA SER A 95 -6.86 -0.12 14.38
C SER A 95 -7.62 0.96 15.15
N LYS A 96 -6.94 1.91 15.82
CA LYS A 96 -7.64 2.93 16.63
C LYS A 96 -8.31 4.06 15.83
N ASN A 97 -7.98 4.24 14.55
CA ASN A 97 -8.59 5.32 13.74
C ASN A 97 -9.46 4.84 12.57
N PHE A 98 -9.42 3.55 12.25
CA PHE A 98 -10.30 2.94 11.25
C PHE A 98 -10.77 1.64 11.86
N GLY A 99 -12.00 1.62 12.40
CA GLY A 99 -12.56 0.45 13.07
C GLY A 99 -12.52 -0.76 12.15
N PHE A 100 -11.54 -1.63 12.38
CA PHE A 100 -11.42 -2.96 11.80
C PHE A 100 -11.80 -3.99 12.84
#